data_AF-A0A924ZFY4-F1
#
_entry.id   AF-A0A924ZFY4-F1
#
_cell.length_a   1.000
_cell.length_b   1.000
_cell.length_c   1.000
_cell.angle_alpha   90.00
_cell.angle_beta   90.00
_cell.angle_gamma   90.00
#
_symmetry.space_group_name_H-M   'P 1'
#
loop_
_entity.id
_entity.type
_entity.pdbx_description
1 polymer ?
#
loop_
_entity_poly.entity_id
_entity_poly.type
_entity_poly.pdbx_seq_one_letter_code
_entity_poly.pdbx_strand_id
1 'polypeptide(L)' 'MEIYTLLREFADSWALLVLTVFFVGVFGWAFRPGSRALHDEAAHLIFRDDEKPLPQKEA' A
#
# COMPACT_ATOMS: atom_id res chain seq x y z
N MET A 1 -1.75 6.23 -44.56
CA MET A 1 -2.80 6.88 -43.72
C MET A 1 -3.77 5.85 -43.14
N GLU A 2 -4.13 4.80 -43.89
CA GLU A 2 -4.88 3.62 -43.38
C GLU A 2 -4.34 3.03 -42.06
N ILE A 3 -3.05 2.68 -42.00
CA ILE A 3 -2.42 2.05 -40.82
C ILE A 3 -2.47 2.94 -39.57
N TYR A 4 -2.37 4.26 -39.74
CA TYR A 4 -2.36 5.22 -38.64
C TYR A 4 -3.75 5.38 -38.02
N THR A 5 -4.79 5.43 -38.86
CA THR A 5 -6.19 5.51 -38.41
C THR A 5 -6.59 4.22 -37.68
N LEU A 6 -6.12 3.07 -38.16
CA LEU A 6 -6.36 1.77 -37.54
C LEU A 6 -5.73 1.67 -36.13
N LEU A 7 -4.47 2.11 -35.97
CA LEU A 7 -3.81 2.17 -34.66
C LEU A 7 -4.51 3.14 -33.70
N ARG A 8 -5.07 4.23 -34.25
CA ARG A 8 -5.79 5.25 -33.51
C ARG A 8 -7.11 4.76 -32.94
N GLU A 9 -7.89 4.01 -33.71
CA GLU A 9 -9.19 3.49 -33.27
C GLU A 9 -9.04 2.35 -32.23
N PHE A 10 -8.01 1.52 -32.39
CA PHE A 10 -7.62 0.54 -31.37
C PHE A 10 -7.17 1.22 -30.07
N ALA A 11 -6.41 2.31 -30.21
CA ALA A 11 -6.07 3.26 -29.15
C ALA A 11 -7.23 4.21 -28.77
N ASP A 12 -8.45 4.05 -29.28
CA ASP A 12 -9.60 4.78 -28.79
C ASP A 12 -10.47 3.88 -27.88
N SER A 13 -10.22 2.57 -27.85
CA SER A 13 -10.95 1.60 -27.00
C SER A 13 -10.26 1.27 -25.66
N TRP A 14 -9.34 2.13 -25.18
CA TRP A 14 -8.37 2.03 -24.06
C TRP A 14 -8.74 1.34 -22.73
N ALA A 15 -9.95 0.83 -22.59
CA ALA A 15 -10.47 0.15 -21.42
C ALA A 15 -9.53 -0.93 -20.83
N LEU A 16 -8.89 -1.75 -21.67
CA LEU A 16 -7.98 -2.81 -21.18
C LEU A 16 -6.64 -2.26 -20.65
N LEU A 17 -6.11 -1.20 -21.27
CA LEU A 17 -4.92 -0.52 -20.77
C LEU A 17 -5.22 0.14 -19.42
N VAL A 18 -6.38 0.76 -19.28
CA VAL A 18 -6.86 1.35 -18.03
C VAL A 18 -7.02 0.30 -16.94
N LEU A 19 -7.68 -0.83 -17.24
CA LEU A 19 -7.83 -1.94 -16.29
C LEU A 19 -6.48 -2.50 -15.85
N THR A 20 -5.52 -2.62 -16.77
CA THR A 20 -4.17 -3.09 -16.47
C THR A 20 -3.41 -2.14 -15.56
N VAL A 21 -3.41 -0.83 -15.87
CA VAL A 21 -2.75 0.18 -15.04
C VAL A 21 -3.42 0.26 -13.67
N PHE A 22 -4.75 0.20 -13.61
CA PHE A 22 -5.50 0.16 -12.37
C PHE A 22 -5.11 -1.06 -11.52
N PHE A 23 -5.06 -2.24 -12.13
CA PHE A 23 -4.67 -3.47 -11.46
C PHE A 23 -3.26 -3.39 -10.86
N VAL A 24 -2.28 -2.93 -11.65
CA VAL A 24 -0.90 -2.73 -11.18
C VAL A 24 -0.85 -1.66 -10.08
N GLY A 25 -1.65 -0.60 -10.20
CA GLY A 25 -1.79 0.44 -9.17
C GLY A 25 -2.32 -0.10 -7.85
N VAL A 26 -3.35 -0.95 -7.89
CA VAL A 26 -3.90 -1.64 -6.71
C VAL A 26 -2.86 -2.57 -6.09
N PHE A 27 -2.13 -3.33 -6.90
CA PHE A 27 -1.04 -4.18 -6.41
C PHE A 27 0.05 -3.34 -5.72
N GLY A 28 0.54 -2.28 -6.38
CA GLY A 28 1.53 -1.38 -5.80
C GLY A 28 1.05 -0.71 -4.50
N TRP A 29 -0.23 -0.37 -4.41
CA TRP A 29 -0.85 0.17 -3.20
C TRP A 29 -0.98 -0.88 -2.09
N ALA A 30 -1.39 -2.10 -2.41
CA ALA A 30 -1.51 -3.19 -1.44
C ALA A 30 -0.15 -3.56 -0.82
N PHE A 31 0.93 -3.48 -1.60
CA PHE A 31 2.29 -3.67 -1.10
C PHE A 31 2.90 -2.43 -0.45
N ARG A 32 2.20 -1.28 -0.43
CA ARG A 32 2.72 -0.08 0.24
C ARG A 32 2.78 -0.34 1.75
N PRO A 33 3.98 -0.31 2.38
CA PRO A 33 4.18 -0.72 3.77
C PRO A 33 3.68 0.32 4.81
N GLY A 34 2.61 1.06 4.49
CA GLY A 34 2.13 2.18 5.31
C GLY A 34 1.50 1.78 6.64
N SER A 35 0.95 0.56 6.75
CA SER A 35 0.27 0.10 7.97
C SER A 35 1.19 -0.65 8.95
N ARG A 36 2.47 -0.86 8.61
CA ARG A 36 3.38 -1.64 9.48
C ARG A 36 3.53 -1.00 10.85
N ALA A 37 3.66 0.32 10.94
CA ALA A 37 3.83 1.02 12.22
C ALA A 37 2.59 0.91 13.12
N LEU A 38 1.38 1.04 12.55
CA LEU A 38 0.13 0.95 13.31
C LEU A 38 -0.14 -0.49 13.80
N HIS A 39 0.19 -1.49 12.98
CA HIS A 39 0.08 -2.90 13.38
C HIS A 39 1.12 -3.28 14.43
N ASP A 40 2.33 -2.74 14.35
CA ASP A 40 3.38 -2.97 15.33
C ASP A 40 3.01 -2.33 16.67
N GLU A 41 2.51 -1.09 16.67
CA GLU A 41 2.02 -0.42 17.87
C GLU A 41 0.86 -1.20 18.52
N ALA A 42 -0.11 -1.67 17.72
CA ALA A 42 -1.22 -2.46 18.23
C ALA A 42 -0.79 -3.82 18.83
N ALA A 43 0.25 -4.45 18.26
CA ALA A 43 0.80 -5.69 18.80
C ALA A 43 1.51 -5.48 20.16
N HIS A 44 2.11 -4.31 20.38
CA HIS A 44 2.80 -3.97 21.62
C HIS A 44 1.87 -3.45 22.72
N LEU A 45 0.59 -3.14 22.44
CA LEU A 45 -0.36 -2.65 23.45
C LEU A 45 -0.54 -3.60 24.63
N ILE A 46 -0.56 -4.93 24.40
CA ILE A 46 -0.76 -5.93 25.46
C ILE A 46 0.50 -6.05 26.35
N PHE A 47 1.69 -5.82 25.79
CA PHE A 47 2.97 -5.97 26.49
C PHE A 47 3.45 -4.68 27.16
N ARG A 48 2.81 -3.55 26.87
CA ARG A 48 3.20 -2.24 27.38
C ARG A 48 2.99 -2.09 28.90
N ASP A 49 2.06 -2.84 29.48
CA ASP A 49 1.82 -2.86 30.93
C ASP A 49 2.77 -3.81 31.70
N ASP A 50 3.51 -4.68 30.99
CA ASP A 50 4.54 -5.54 31.59
C ASP A 50 5.89 -4.82 31.76
N GLU A 51 6.07 -3.63 31.18
CA GLU A 51 7.14 -2.70 31.52
C GLU A 51 6.84 -2.07 32.89
N LYS A 52 6.98 -2.88 33.95
CA LYS A 52 7.04 -2.39 35.32
C LYS A 52 8.05 -1.24 35.38
N PRO A 53 7.67 -0.05 35.90
CA PRO A 53 8.63 1.00 36.17
C PRO A 53 9.74 0.42 37.04
N LEU A 54 10.98 0.49 36.56
CA LEU A 54 12.13 0.07 37.35
C LEU A 54 12.05 0.83 38.68
N PRO A 55 12.19 0.14 39.83
CA PRO A 55 12.06 0.78 41.12
C PRO A 55 13.04 1.95 41.17
N GLN A 56 12.49 3.15 41.34
CA GLN A 56 13.26 4.37 41.49
C GLN A 56 14.19 4.13 42.68
N LYS A 57 15.49 3.98 42.40
CA LYS A 57 16.51 3.97 43.45
C LYS A 57 16.48 5.35 44.08
N GLU A 58 15.75 5.46 45.17
CA GLU A 58 15.84 6.57 46.11
C GLU A 58 17.27 6.61 46.65
N ALA A 59 17.89 7.79 46.54
CA ALA A 59 19.23 8.11 46.98
C ALA A 59 19.21 8.71 48.39
#